data_AF-A0A1Q4DM02-F1
#
_entry.id   AF-A0A1Q4DM02-F1
#
_cell.length_a   1.000
_cell.length_b   1.000
_cell.length_c   1.000
_cell.angle_alpha   90.00
_cell.angle_beta   90.00
_cell.angle_gamma   90.00
#
_symmetry.space_group_name_H-M   'P 1'
#
loop_
_entity.id
_entity.type
_entity.pdbx_description
1 polymer ?
#
loop_
_entity_poly.entity_id
_entity_poly.type
_entity_poly.pdbx_seq_one_letter_code
_entity_poly.pdbx_strand_id
1 'polypeptide(L)'
;MALLALVMLWIGTLLGVSFLATPAKFLAPSLTLPVALDVGRQTFAVFNKIEWVYIVVCALLIAIGPRNRLGSAGLVAVAILSALQMGWLLPELDVRVGTIIAGGQPPASPLHHLYIVAEVAKLVALGMVAVTAARRLLAGQRLAPAPA
;
A
#
# COMPACT_ATOMS: atom_id res chain seq x y z
N MET A 1 16.21 3.05 -12.85
CA MET A 1 16.52 3.44 -11.45
C MET A 1 15.30 4.03 -10.75
N ALA A 2 14.74 5.15 -11.22
CA ALA A 2 13.67 5.88 -10.54
C ALA A 2 12.43 5.04 -10.16
N LEU A 3 11.84 4.29 -11.10
CA LEU A 3 10.67 3.44 -10.80
C LEU A 3 10.96 2.40 -9.71
N LEU A 4 12.12 1.75 -9.77
CA LEU A 4 12.50 0.75 -8.76
C LEU A 4 12.64 1.40 -7.38
N ALA A 5 13.35 2.53 -7.29
CA ALA A 5 13.52 3.26 -6.03
C ALA A 5 12.17 3.68 -5.44
N LEU A 6 11.27 4.21 -6.27
CA LEU A 6 9.94 4.64 -5.85
C LEU A 6 9.07 3.49 -5.36
N VAL A 7 9.05 2.36 -6.08
CA VAL A 7 8.29 1.17 -5.68
C VAL A 7 8.86 0.57 -4.40
N MET A 8 10.18 0.54 -4.22
CA MET A 8 10.81 0.09 -2.98
C MET A 8 10.46 1.00 -1.80
N LEU A 9 10.44 2.31 -2.00
CA LEU A 9 10.00 3.27 -0.99
C LEU A 9 8.53 3.05 -0.62
N TRP A 10 7.67 2.80 -1.60
CA TRP A 10 6.26 2.49 -1.36
C TRP A 10 6.08 1.17 -0.59
N ILE A 11 6.80 0.10 -0.97
CA ILE A 11 6.81 -1.17 -0.23
C ILE A 11 7.22 -0.93 1.22
N GLY A 12 8.28 -0.17 1.46
CA GLY A 12 8.73 0.18 2.81
C GLY A 12 7.68 0.97 3.60
N THR A 13 7.01 1.93 2.94
CA THR A 13 5.92 2.71 3.55
C THR A 13 4.74 1.80 3.92
N LEU A 14 4.32 0.90 3.04
CA LEU A 14 3.23 -0.04 3.26
C LEU A 14 3.55 -1.01 4.40
N LEU A 15 4.74 -1.61 4.41
CA LEU A 15 5.20 -2.47 5.50
C LEU A 15 5.25 -1.71 6.83
N GLY A 16 5.83 -0.52 6.82
CA GLY A 16 5.96 0.32 8.00
C GLY A 16 4.62 0.72 8.60
N VAL A 17 3.66 1.15 7.78
CA VAL A 17 2.35 1.60 8.24
C VAL A 17 1.44 0.43 8.59
N SER A 18 1.21 -0.48 7.65
CA SER A 18 0.17 -1.51 7.76
C SER A 18 0.60 -2.70 8.63
N PHE A 19 1.87 -3.10 8.58
CA PHE A 19 2.33 -4.33 9.23
C PHE A 19 3.18 -4.10 10.49
N LEU A 20 3.76 -2.91 10.65
CA LEU A 20 4.57 -2.58 11.84
C LEU A 20 3.86 -1.61 12.78
N ALA A 21 3.59 -0.39 12.33
CA ALA A 21 3.04 0.67 13.18
C ALA A 21 1.59 0.36 13.63
N THR A 22 0.76 -0.17 12.73
CA THR A 22 -0.65 -0.47 13.05
C THR A 22 -0.81 -1.55 14.11
N PRO A 23 -0.09 -2.69 14.09
CA PRO A 23 -0.13 -3.64 15.19
C PRO A 23 0.53 -3.10 16.46
N ALA A 24 1.69 -2.43 16.34
CA ALA A 24 2.49 -1.99 17.48
C ALA A 24 1.74 -1.05 18.43
N LYS A 25 0.89 -0.15 17.91
CA LYS A 25 0.11 0.77 18.76
C LYS A 25 -0.88 0.05 19.70
N PHE A 26 -1.34 -1.15 19.34
CA PHE A 26 -2.22 -1.95 20.23
C PHE A 26 -1.45 -2.66 21.34
N LEU A 27 -0.11 -2.67 21.28
CA LEU A 27 0.75 -3.18 22.35
C LEU A 27 1.06 -2.10 23.39
N ALA A 28 0.74 -0.84 23.14
CA ALA A 28 1.03 0.27 24.05
C ALA A 28 0.02 0.28 25.22
N PRO A 29 0.45 0.00 26.47
CA PRO A 29 -0.48 -0.13 27.61
C PRO A 29 -1.10 1.21 28.03
N SER A 30 -0.52 2.33 27.61
CA SER A 30 -1.04 3.68 27.85
C SER A 30 -2.20 4.04 26.92
N LEU A 31 -2.45 3.28 25.85
CA LEU A 31 -3.52 3.55 24.90
C LEU A 31 -4.74 2.66 25.19
N THR A 32 -5.90 3.29 25.34
CA THR A 32 -7.17 2.56 25.32
C THR A 32 -7.52 2.15 23.89
N LEU A 33 -8.36 1.13 23.73
CA LEU A 33 -8.79 0.66 22.41
C LEU A 33 -9.40 1.78 21.54
N PRO A 34 -10.36 2.60 22.03
CA PRO A 34 -10.90 3.71 21.24
C PRO A 34 -9.82 4.70 20.76
N VAL A 35 -8.86 5.03 21.61
CA VAL A 35 -7.75 5.94 21.25
C VAL A 35 -6.86 5.32 20.18
N ALA A 36 -6.48 4.04 20.33
CA ALA A 36 -5.67 3.34 19.33
C ALA A 36 -6.39 3.22 17.98
N LEU A 37 -7.71 3.03 17.99
CA LEU A 37 -8.53 2.98 16.78
C LEU A 37 -8.64 4.37 16.10
N ASP A 38 -8.83 5.44 16.86
CA ASP A 38 -8.88 6.81 16.33
C ASP A 38 -7.57 7.22 15.65
N VAL A 39 -6.43 6.95 16.30
CA VAL A 39 -5.10 7.09 15.68
C VAL A 39 -5.02 6.28 14.38
N GLY A 40 -5.63 5.09 14.35
CA GLY A 40 -5.70 4.27 13.13
C GLY A 40 -6.43 4.94 11.98
N ARG A 41 -7.62 5.50 12.25
CA ARG A 41 -8.42 6.20 11.23
C ARG A 41 -7.60 7.30 10.55
N GLN A 42 -6.92 8.12 11.35
CA GLN A 42 -6.10 9.22 10.83
C GLN A 42 -4.87 8.71 10.07
N THR A 43 -4.13 7.74 10.62
CA THR A 43 -2.96 7.15 9.95
C THR A 43 -3.33 6.56 8.59
N PHE A 44 -4.42 5.79 8.51
CA PHE A 44 -4.87 5.21 7.24
C PHE A 44 -5.42 6.27 6.28
N ALA A 45 -6.15 7.29 6.75
CA ALA A 45 -6.62 8.38 5.89
C ALA A 45 -5.45 9.12 5.21
N VAL A 46 -4.35 9.37 5.94
CA VAL A 46 -3.13 9.97 5.37
C VAL A 46 -2.42 8.99 4.44
N PHE A 47 -2.23 7.75 4.88
CA PHE A 47 -1.53 6.73 4.09
C PHE A 47 -2.19 6.49 2.74
N ASN A 48 -3.53 6.36 2.68
CA ASN A 48 -4.24 6.15 1.42
C ASN A 48 -4.07 7.34 0.45
N LYS A 49 -4.00 8.58 0.94
CA LYS A 49 -3.70 9.75 0.09
C LYS A 49 -2.29 9.66 -0.51
N ILE A 50 -1.32 9.25 0.31
CA ILE A 50 0.07 9.04 -0.13
C ILE A 50 0.16 7.90 -1.16
N GLU A 51 -0.60 6.82 -1.00
CA GLU A 51 -0.66 5.74 -1.99
C GLU A 51 -1.07 6.24 -3.37
N TRP A 52 -2.03 7.15 -3.46
CA TRP A 52 -2.41 7.75 -4.75
C TRP A 52 -1.30 8.55 -5.40
N VAL A 53 -0.47 9.24 -4.60
CA VAL A 53 0.74 9.90 -5.12
C VAL A 53 1.69 8.86 -5.71
N TYR A 54 1.95 7.76 -5.01
CA TYR A 54 2.78 6.68 -5.54
C TYR A 54 2.20 6.07 -6.82
N ILE A 55 0.88 5.84 -6.88
CA ILE A 55 0.18 5.32 -8.07
C ILE A 55 0.42 6.23 -9.26
N VAL A 56 0.14 7.53 -9.10
CA VAL A 56 0.25 8.52 -10.19
C VAL A 56 1.69 8.62 -10.69
N VAL A 57 2.66 8.77 -9.79
CA VAL A 57 4.06 8.91 -10.19
C VAL A 57 4.59 7.62 -10.82
N CYS A 58 4.25 6.44 -10.29
CA CYS A 58 4.59 5.16 -10.92
C CYS A 58 3.96 5.03 -12.32
N ALA A 59 2.70 5.44 -12.49
CA ALA A 59 2.00 5.38 -13.77
C ALA A 59 2.69 6.27 -14.81
N LEU A 60 3.07 7.50 -14.44
CA LEU A 60 3.82 8.41 -15.30
C LEU A 60 5.17 7.81 -15.72
N LEU A 61 5.94 7.27 -14.76
CA LEU A 61 7.23 6.64 -15.04
C LEU A 61 7.12 5.41 -15.96
N ILE A 62 6.04 4.62 -15.81
CA ILE A 62 5.77 3.48 -16.69
C ILE A 62 5.35 3.95 -18.09
N ALA A 63 4.57 5.03 -18.19
CA ALA A 63 4.08 5.56 -19.46
C ALA A 63 5.19 6.14 -20.35
N ILE A 64 6.18 6.81 -19.75
CA ILE A 64 7.33 7.38 -20.48
C ILE A 64 8.46 6.36 -20.71
N GLY A 65 8.41 5.21 -20.02
CA GLY A 65 9.43 4.17 -20.08
C GLY A 65 9.15 3.09 -21.13
N PRO A 66 10.10 2.16 -21.36
CA PRO A 66 9.88 1.01 -22.23
C PRO A 66 8.70 0.15 -21.75
N ARG A 67 7.87 -0.34 -22.68
CA ARG A 67 6.63 -1.06 -22.37
C ARG A 67 6.86 -2.26 -21.43
N ASN A 68 6.18 -2.28 -20.28
CA ASN A 68 6.27 -3.33 -19.26
C ASN A 68 4.92 -3.96 -18.94
N ARG A 69 4.44 -4.93 -19.75
CA ARG A 69 3.11 -5.50 -19.54
C ARG A 69 2.90 -6.02 -18.11
N LEU A 70 3.87 -6.76 -17.56
CA LEU A 70 3.76 -7.35 -16.22
C LEU A 70 3.83 -6.28 -15.12
N GLY A 71 4.75 -5.32 -15.21
CA GLY A 71 4.82 -4.21 -14.25
C GLY A 71 3.61 -3.27 -14.33
N SER A 72 3.09 -3.00 -15.52
CA SER A 72 1.85 -2.24 -15.71
C SER A 72 0.65 -2.97 -15.11
N ALA A 73 0.52 -4.29 -15.34
CA ALA A 73 -0.55 -5.08 -14.74
C ALA A 73 -0.47 -5.10 -13.21
N GLY A 74 0.73 -5.23 -12.64
CA GLY A 74 0.96 -5.10 -11.21
C GLY A 74 0.51 -3.76 -10.65
N LEU A 75 0.88 -2.65 -11.31
CA LEU A 75 0.45 -1.31 -10.88
C LEU A 75 -1.07 -1.12 -10.98
N VAL A 76 -1.71 -1.60 -12.05
CA VAL A 76 -3.17 -1.53 -12.21
C VAL A 76 -3.87 -2.32 -11.10
N ALA A 77 -3.37 -3.52 -10.76
CA ALA A 77 -3.92 -4.30 -9.66
C ALA A 77 -3.84 -3.54 -8.33
N VAL A 78 -2.70 -2.92 -8.01
CA VAL A 78 -2.55 -2.08 -6.81
C VAL A 78 -3.53 -0.91 -6.82
N ALA A 79 -3.65 -0.21 -7.96
CA ALA A 79 -4.56 0.94 -8.08
C ALA A 79 -6.03 0.55 -7.87
N ILE A 80 -6.46 -0.59 -8.40
CA ILE A 80 -7.82 -1.12 -8.18
C ILE A 80 -8.03 -1.45 -6.70
N LEU A 81 -7.08 -2.14 -6.07
CA LEU A 81 -7.17 -2.47 -4.64
C LEU A 81 -7.24 -1.21 -3.76
N SER A 82 -6.39 -0.21 -4.01
CA SER A 82 -6.42 1.07 -3.29
C SER A 82 -7.72 1.84 -3.54
N ALA A 83 -8.29 1.79 -4.74
CA ALA A 83 -9.59 2.40 -5.04
C ALA A 83 -10.73 1.71 -4.29
N LEU A 84 -10.76 0.38 -4.26
CA LEU A 84 -11.75 -0.39 -3.49
C LEU A 84 -11.61 -0.14 -1.99
N GLN A 85 -10.38 -0.01 -1.49
CA GLN A 85 -10.13 0.34 -0.10
C GLN A 85 -10.67 1.72 0.24
N MET A 86 -10.32 2.74 -0.56
CA MET A 86 -10.73 4.12 -0.31
C MET A 86 -12.23 4.35 -0.51
N GLY A 87 -12.83 3.75 -1.55
CA GLY A 87 -14.22 3.99 -1.92
C GLY A 87 -15.24 3.15 -1.14
N TRP A 88 -14.82 2.04 -0.52
CA TRP A 88 -15.76 1.12 0.14
C TRP A 88 -15.23 0.59 1.47
N LEU A 89 -14.11 -0.13 1.46
CA LEU A 89 -13.69 -0.91 2.63
C LEU A 89 -13.37 -0.03 3.84
N LEU A 90 -12.64 1.07 3.64
CA LEU A 90 -12.29 2.00 4.69
C LEU A 90 -13.49 2.77 5.22
N PRO A 91 -14.38 3.36 4.40
CA PRO A 91 -15.63 3.95 4.89
C PRO A 91 -16.43 3.02 5.80
N GLU A 92 -16.59 1.75 5.42
CA GLU A 92 -17.34 0.79 6.23
C GLU A 92 -16.61 0.45 7.54
N LEU A 93 -15.28 0.28 7.51
CA LEU A 93 -14.49 0.12 8.72
C LEU A 93 -14.57 1.36 9.63
N ASP A 94 -14.62 2.56 9.05
CA ASP A 94 -14.68 3.83 9.76
C ASP A 94 -15.97 3.99 10.57
N VAL A 95 -17.12 3.55 10.00
CA VAL A 95 -18.40 3.48 10.70
C VAL A 95 -18.30 2.54 11.90
N ARG A 96 -17.74 1.33 11.71
CA ARG A 96 -17.59 0.34 12.78
C ARG A 96 -16.69 0.85 13.91
N VAL A 97 -15.59 1.52 13.56
CA VAL A 97 -14.72 2.17 14.55
C VAL A 97 -15.47 3.28 15.28
N GLY A 98 -16.28 4.07 14.57
CA GLY A 98 -17.13 5.10 15.19
C GLY A 98 -18.06 4.54 16.25
N THR A 99 -18.69 3.39 15.98
CA THR A 99 -19.53 2.68 16.97
C THR A 99 -18.74 2.27 18.21
N ILE A 100 -17.51 1.76 18.05
CA ILE A 100 -16.66 1.36 19.18
C ILE A 100 -16.23 2.58 20.01
N ILE A 101 -15.87 3.69 19.34
CA ILE A 101 -15.49 4.93 20.01
C ILE A 101 -16.67 5.50 20.82
N ALA A 102 -17.90 5.35 20.32
CA ALA A 102 -19.12 5.72 21.05
C ALA A 102 -19.51 4.76 22.19
N GLY A 103 -18.71 3.72 22.46
CA GLY A 103 -18.99 2.72 23.50
C GLY A 103 -19.93 1.58 23.08
N GLY A 104 -20.32 1.53 21.80
CA GLY A 104 -21.14 0.47 21.24
C GLY A 104 -20.34 -0.74 20.77
N GLN A 105 -21.06 -1.80 20.34
CA GLN A 105 -20.47 -2.99 19.73
C GLN A 105 -21.02 -3.18 18.31
N PRO A 106 -20.19 -3.02 17.26
CA PRO A 106 -20.64 -3.26 15.89
C PRO A 106 -20.86 -4.76 15.65
N PRO A 107 -21.78 -5.14 14.75
CA PRO A 107 -22.03 -6.55 14.41
C PRO A 107 -20.77 -7.22 13.85
N ALA A 108 -20.59 -8.53 14.07
CA ALA A 108 -19.44 -9.26 13.55
C ALA A 108 -19.30 -9.11 12.03
N SER A 109 -18.07 -8.99 11.53
CA SER A 109 -17.81 -8.82 10.09
C SER A 109 -16.37 -9.19 9.71
N PRO A 110 -16.15 -9.77 8.51
CA PRO A 110 -14.83 -10.13 8.03
C PRO A 110 -14.02 -8.96 7.44
N LEU A 111 -14.56 -7.73 7.42
CA LEU A 111 -13.96 -6.60 6.69
C LEU A 111 -12.53 -6.27 7.12
N HIS A 112 -12.19 -6.44 8.40
CA HIS A 112 -10.81 -6.24 8.85
C HIS A 112 -9.86 -7.29 8.25
N HIS A 113 -10.27 -8.55 8.18
CA HIS A 113 -9.49 -9.60 7.52
C HIS A 113 -9.37 -9.36 6.02
N LEU A 114 -10.45 -8.90 5.36
CA LEU A 114 -10.41 -8.51 3.95
C LEU A 114 -9.42 -7.38 3.71
N TYR A 115 -9.34 -6.40 4.62
CA TYR A 115 -8.36 -5.33 4.55
C TYR A 115 -6.93 -5.87 4.62
N ILE A 116 -6.64 -6.78 5.55
CA ILE A 116 -5.31 -7.43 5.66
C ILE A 116 -4.95 -8.18 4.37
N VAL A 117 -5.89 -8.97 3.82
CA VAL A 117 -5.68 -9.70 2.57
C VAL A 117 -5.40 -8.73 1.41
N ALA A 118 -6.11 -7.61 1.34
CA ALA A 118 -5.86 -6.58 0.33
C ALA A 118 -4.46 -5.93 0.48
N GLU A 119 -4.01 -5.64 1.70
CA GLU A 119 -2.65 -5.13 1.95
C GLU A 119 -1.56 -6.13 1.51
N VAL A 120 -1.75 -7.42 1.80
CA VAL A 120 -0.83 -8.48 1.35
C VAL A 120 -0.83 -8.60 -0.18
N ALA A 121 -2.01 -8.54 -0.81
CA ALA A 121 -2.12 -8.57 -2.27
C ALA A 121 -1.42 -7.38 -2.93
N LYS A 122 -1.55 -6.17 -2.37
CA LYS A 122 -0.80 -4.98 -2.84
C LYS A 122 0.71 -5.19 -2.69
N LEU A 123 1.16 -5.73 -1.55
CA LEU A 123 2.59 -6.01 -1.32
C LEU A 123 3.16 -6.97 -2.37
N VAL A 124 2.45 -8.07 -2.68
CA VAL A 124 2.85 -9.02 -3.73
C VAL A 124 2.88 -8.34 -5.10
N ALA A 125 1.85 -7.56 -5.44
CA ALA A 125 1.78 -6.84 -6.70
C ALA A 125 2.92 -5.82 -6.88
N LEU A 126 3.22 -5.03 -5.84
CA LEU A 126 4.36 -4.13 -5.81
C LEU A 126 5.70 -4.88 -5.94
N GLY A 127 5.82 -6.04 -5.29
CA GLY A 127 6.98 -6.93 -5.46
C GLY A 127 7.19 -7.35 -6.91
N MET A 128 6.12 -7.69 -7.64
CA MET A 128 6.20 -7.97 -9.08
C MET A 128 6.67 -6.75 -9.88
N VAL A 129 6.17 -5.55 -9.57
CA VAL A 129 6.62 -4.31 -10.23
C VAL A 129 8.11 -4.07 -9.95
N ALA A 130 8.57 -4.23 -8.71
CA ALA A 130 9.96 -4.07 -8.32
C ALA A 130 10.89 -5.06 -9.04
N VAL A 131 10.54 -6.35 -9.05
CA VAL A 131 11.34 -7.39 -9.73
C VAL A 131 11.44 -7.13 -11.24
N THR A 132 10.34 -6.74 -11.88
CA THR A 132 10.38 -6.43 -13.33
C THR A 132 11.19 -5.18 -13.62
N ALA A 133 11.11 -4.14 -12.78
CA ALA A 133 11.93 -2.93 -12.89
C ALA A 133 13.43 -3.23 -12.68
N ALA A 134 13.78 -4.07 -11.71
CA ALA A 134 15.15 -4.48 -11.42
C ALA A 134 15.76 -5.32 -12.57
N ARG A 135 15.02 -6.32 -13.07
CA ARG A 135 15.49 -7.15 -14.20
C ARG A 135 15.83 -6.31 -15.44
N ARG A 136 15.04 -5.28 -15.71
CA ARG A 136 15.27 -4.34 -16.83
C ARG A 136 16.51 -3.49 -16.64
N LEU A 137 16.72 -3.02 -15.42
CA LEU A 137 17.92 -2.25 -15.08
C LEU A 137 19.18 -3.09 -15.35
N LEU A 138 19.19 -4.32 -14.85
CA LEU A 138 20.32 -5.24 -15.02
C LEU A 138 20.52 -5.63 -16.48
N ALA A 139 19.45 -5.86 -17.24
CA ALA A 139 19.54 -6.14 -18.67
C ALA A 139 20.11 -4.95 -19.47
N GLY A 140 19.71 -3.71 -19.12
CA GLY A 140 20.25 -2.50 -19.74
C GLY A 140 21.74 -2.29 -19.45
N GLN A 141 22.22 -2.65 -18.26
CA GLN A 141 23.64 -2.58 -17.91
C GLN A 141 24.50 -3.59 -18.67
N ARG A 142 23.97 -4.80 -18.94
CA ARG A 142 24.69 -5.85 -19.69
C ARG A 142 24.92 -5.49 -21.16
N LEU A 143 24.14 -4.58 -21.72
CA LEU A 143 24.22 -4.16 -23.12
C LEU A 143 25.05 -2.88 -23.32
N ALA A 144 25.56 -2.27 -22.24
CA ALA A 144 26.45 -1.11 -22.36
C ALA A 144 27.84 -1.55 -22.86
N PRO A 145 28.41 -0.89 -23.88
CA PRO A 145 29.76 -1.21 -24.34
C PRO A 145 30.78 -1.01 -23.20
N ALA A 146 31.80 -1.88 -23.16
CA ALA A 146 32.87 -1.76 -22.17
C ALA A 146 33.56 -0.39 -22.29
N PRO A 147 33.94 0.26 -21.17
CA PRO A 147 34.74 1.48 -21.24
C PRO A 147 36.05 1.17 -21.95
N ALA A 148 36.38 2.01 -22.94
CA ALA A 148 37.60 1.95 -23.74
C ALA A 148 38.85 2.27 -22.90
#